data_AF-A0A8J4Q1I6-F1
#
_entry.id   AF-A0A8J4Q1I6-F1
#
_cell.length_a   1.000
_cell.length_b   1.000
_cell.length_c   1.000
_cell.angle_alpha   90.00
_cell.angle_beta   90.00
_cell.angle_gamma   90.00
#
_symmetry.space_group_name_H-M   'P 1'
#
loop_
_entity.id
_entity.type
_entity.pdbx_description
1 polymer ?
#
loop_
_entity_poly.entity_id
_entity_poly.type
_entity_poly.pdbx_seq_one_letter_code
_entity_poly.pdbx_strand_id
1 'polypeptide(L)'
;MDSILNSALEEICSQGQNGVTLPTLYTKLNPLLSSFNLDLSPGVKKAIWVRLLSVPTLQFQAHNVSYSPSDPSIQSFEDAQKLNLKVFAKEHLRDNFVGLYNVQSANANMSSPQRRALERLAIARTNGITQNQLGKEFGIEGKNLFYIVRNLECQGLIVRQSAVVRTKEASNEGDLKNSPCVITNIMYLYRYAKQLGSQQKIEITKEEQTIESIGNADENDTSGGGFYGKCVKEDVHVRDYVPAMKAVCDKLEAAADK
;
A
#
# COMPACT_ATOMS: atom_id res chain seq x y z
N MET A 1 -10.14 -11.33 -19.08
CA MET A 1 -9.91 -9.93 -19.50
C MET A 1 -10.42 -8.92 -18.47
N ASP A 2 -11.65 -9.05 -17.94
CA ASP A 2 -12.18 -8.07 -16.98
C ASP A 2 -11.40 -8.00 -15.66
N SER A 3 -10.75 -9.10 -15.25
CA SER A 3 -9.80 -9.10 -14.13
C SER A 3 -8.63 -8.11 -14.30
N ILE A 4 -8.10 -7.96 -15.52
CA ILE A 4 -6.98 -7.03 -15.80
C ILE A 4 -7.47 -5.59 -15.73
N LEU A 5 -8.64 -5.30 -16.30
CA LEU A 5 -9.26 -3.99 -16.21
C LEU A 5 -9.56 -3.62 -14.76
N ASN A 6 -10.14 -4.53 -13.98
CA ASN A 6 -10.40 -4.33 -12.56
C ASN A 6 -9.10 -4.05 -11.78
N SER A 7 -8.03 -4.82 -12.04
CA SER A 7 -6.74 -4.57 -11.41
C SER A 7 -6.15 -3.21 -11.80
N ALA A 8 -6.31 -2.79 -13.06
CA ALA A 8 -5.89 -1.46 -13.50
C ALA A 8 -6.69 -0.35 -12.81
N LEU A 9 -8.01 -0.52 -12.70
CA LEU A 9 -8.86 0.40 -11.95
C LEU A 9 -8.49 0.46 -10.49
N GLU A 10 -8.22 -0.68 -9.86
CA GLU A 10 -7.75 -0.71 -8.48
C GLU A 10 -6.43 0.05 -8.33
N GLU A 11 -5.48 -0.10 -9.27
CA GLU A 11 -4.20 0.62 -9.24
C GLU A 11 -4.44 2.12 -9.34
N ILE A 12 -5.24 2.57 -10.31
CA ILE A 12 -5.59 3.98 -10.48
C ILE A 12 -6.26 4.54 -9.22
N CYS A 13 -7.21 3.82 -8.64
CA CYS A 13 -7.93 4.27 -7.44
C CYS A 13 -7.02 4.34 -6.21
N SER A 14 -6.07 3.39 -6.09
CA SER A 14 -5.14 3.35 -4.95
C SER A 14 -4.23 4.56 -4.88
N GLN A 15 -3.92 5.21 -6.02
CA GLN A 15 -3.08 6.41 -6.07
C GLN A 15 -3.82 7.70 -5.66
N GLY A 16 -5.13 7.63 -5.43
CA GLY A 16 -5.91 8.75 -4.92
C GLY A 16 -5.85 9.98 -5.84
N GLN A 17 -5.48 11.12 -5.27
CA GLN A 17 -5.38 12.41 -5.97
C GLN A 17 -4.10 12.56 -6.80
N ASN A 18 -3.11 11.70 -6.62
CA ASN A 18 -1.83 11.80 -7.34
C ASN A 18 -1.93 11.30 -8.80
N GLY A 19 -2.94 10.45 -9.06
CA GLY A 19 -3.08 9.72 -10.31
C GLY A 19 -1.94 8.74 -10.56
N VAL A 20 -1.98 8.06 -11.69
CA VAL A 20 -0.94 7.10 -12.09
C VAL A 20 -0.47 7.38 -13.51
N THR A 21 0.85 7.37 -13.73
CA THR A 21 1.41 7.44 -15.09
C THR A 21 1.28 6.08 -15.76
N LEU A 22 1.24 6.05 -17.10
CA LEU A 22 1.15 4.80 -17.84
C LEU A 22 2.30 3.83 -17.49
N PRO A 23 3.60 4.22 -17.50
CA PRO A 23 4.68 3.29 -17.19
C PRO A 23 4.56 2.66 -15.80
N THR A 24 4.17 3.44 -14.79
CA THR A 24 3.96 2.94 -13.42
C THR A 24 2.79 1.95 -13.38
N LEU A 25 1.67 2.27 -14.03
CA LEU A 25 0.49 1.40 -14.10
C LEU A 25 0.85 0.03 -14.69
N TYR A 26 1.51 0.00 -15.85
CA TYR A 26 1.87 -1.26 -16.50
C TYR A 26 2.92 -2.06 -15.72
N THR A 27 3.85 -1.39 -15.04
CA THR A 27 4.80 -2.07 -14.15
C THR A 27 4.08 -2.78 -13.00
N LYS A 28 3.04 -2.15 -12.44
CA LYS A 28 2.21 -2.72 -11.37
C LYS A 28 1.30 -3.85 -11.86
N LEU A 29 0.88 -3.82 -13.12
CA LEU A 29 0.08 -4.88 -13.73
C LEU A 29 0.90 -6.10 -14.17
N ASN A 30 2.23 -5.95 -14.33
CA ASN A 30 3.09 -7.01 -14.84
C ASN A 30 2.95 -8.34 -14.08
N PRO A 31 2.94 -8.41 -12.74
CA PRO A 31 2.79 -9.69 -12.02
C PRO A 31 1.47 -10.41 -12.34
N LEU A 32 0.38 -9.64 -12.55
CA LEU A 32 -0.91 -10.19 -12.92
C LEU A 32 -0.94 -10.66 -14.37
N LEU A 33 -0.31 -9.93 -15.29
CA LEU A 33 -0.21 -10.35 -16.68
C LEU A 33 0.60 -11.64 -16.79
N SER A 34 1.72 -11.72 -16.07
CA SER A 34 2.55 -12.92 -16.00
C SER A 34 1.78 -14.14 -15.47
N SER A 35 0.89 -13.98 -14.48
CA SER A 35 0.08 -15.09 -13.98
C SER A 35 -0.95 -15.59 -14.99
N PHE A 36 -1.34 -14.76 -15.96
CA PHE A 36 -2.17 -15.14 -17.10
C PHE A 36 -1.35 -15.59 -18.33
N ASN A 37 -0.02 -15.75 -18.20
CA ASN A 37 0.89 -16.00 -19.32
C ASN A 37 0.80 -14.94 -20.43
N LEU A 38 0.45 -13.71 -20.07
CA LEU A 38 0.45 -12.55 -20.95
C LEU A 38 1.71 -11.72 -20.71
N ASP A 39 2.30 -11.25 -21.79
CA ASP A 39 3.40 -10.30 -21.74
C ASP A 39 2.90 -8.86 -21.87
N LEU A 40 3.77 -7.90 -21.51
CA LEU A 40 3.56 -6.48 -21.76
C LEU A 40 3.81 -6.11 -23.23
N SER A 41 3.36 -6.95 -24.16
CA SER A 41 3.45 -6.69 -25.59
C SER A 41 2.64 -5.45 -25.98
N PRO A 42 3.02 -4.77 -27.09
CA PRO A 42 2.30 -3.58 -27.57
C PRO A 42 0.80 -3.82 -27.78
N GLY A 43 0.43 -5.03 -28.26
CA GLY A 43 -0.97 -5.42 -28.45
C GLY A 43 -1.78 -5.44 -27.15
N VAL A 44 -1.21 -6.00 -26.07
CA VAL A 44 -1.86 -6.05 -24.75
C VAL A 44 -2.00 -4.64 -24.16
N LYS A 45 -0.94 -3.81 -24.24
CA LYS A 45 -0.99 -2.42 -23.79
C LYS A 45 -2.07 -1.62 -24.51
N LYS A 46 -2.14 -1.74 -25.84
CA LYS A 46 -3.17 -1.08 -26.66
C LYS A 46 -4.58 -1.54 -26.27
N ALA A 47 -4.78 -2.84 -26.07
CA ALA A 47 -6.07 -3.39 -25.67
C ALA A 47 -6.52 -2.86 -24.29
N ILE A 48 -5.61 -2.83 -23.30
CA ILE A 48 -5.89 -2.27 -21.97
C ILE A 48 -6.20 -0.78 -22.08
N TRP A 49 -5.42 -0.03 -22.86
CA TRP A 49 -5.59 1.40 -23.05
C TRP A 49 -6.96 1.77 -23.63
N VAL A 50 -7.39 1.10 -24.71
CA VAL A 50 -8.73 1.30 -25.30
C VAL A 50 -9.83 1.07 -24.28
N ARG A 51 -9.68 0.07 -23.41
CA ARG A 51 -10.65 -0.21 -22.35
C ARG A 51 -10.65 0.86 -21.28
N LEU A 52 -9.49 1.37 -20.86
CA LEU A 52 -9.41 2.48 -19.90
C LEU A 52 -10.08 3.75 -20.44
N LEU A 53 -9.88 4.10 -21.72
CA LEU A 53 -10.57 5.23 -22.36
C LEU A 53 -12.10 5.07 -22.31
N SER A 54 -12.62 3.84 -22.39
CA SER A 54 -14.06 3.59 -22.31
C SER A 54 -14.67 3.74 -20.91
N VAL A 55 -13.87 3.91 -19.86
CA VAL A 55 -14.37 4.02 -18.48
C VAL A 55 -14.75 5.47 -18.15
N PRO A 56 -16.05 5.79 -17.95
CA PRO A 56 -16.52 7.17 -17.78
C PRO A 56 -16.13 7.79 -16.43
N THR A 57 -15.70 6.97 -15.47
CA THR A 57 -15.28 7.39 -14.13
C THR A 57 -13.80 7.71 -14.05
N LEU A 58 -13.07 7.64 -15.16
CA LEU A 58 -11.67 8.05 -15.27
C LEU A 58 -11.54 9.47 -15.84
N GLN A 59 -10.39 10.08 -15.56
CA GLN A 59 -9.95 11.37 -16.06
C GLN A 59 -8.50 11.24 -16.55
N PHE A 60 -8.19 11.96 -17.63
CA PHE A 60 -6.90 11.89 -18.30
C PHE A 60 -6.29 13.29 -18.30
N GLN A 61 -5.10 13.44 -17.72
CA GLN A 61 -4.46 14.75 -17.58
C GLN A 61 -2.97 14.66 -17.87
N ALA A 62 -2.44 15.64 -18.59
CA ALA A 62 -1.00 15.85 -18.78
C ALA A 62 -0.70 17.34 -18.65
N HIS A 63 0.38 17.71 -17.96
CA HIS A 63 0.81 19.12 -17.82
C HIS A 63 -0.33 20.08 -17.40
N ASN A 64 -1.18 19.63 -16.47
CA ASN A 64 -2.39 20.32 -16.00
C ASN A 64 -3.54 20.46 -17.04
N VAL A 65 -3.39 19.94 -18.25
CA VAL A 65 -4.43 19.92 -19.30
C VAL A 65 -5.23 18.62 -19.20
N SER A 66 -6.57 18.73 -19.19
CA SER A 66 -7.48 17.58 -19.20
C SER A 66 -7.81 17.18 -20.64
N TYR A 67 -7.80 15.88 -20.91
CA TYR A 67 -8.11 15.30 -22.20
C TYR A 67 -9.43 14.53 -22.16
N SER A 68 -10.22 14.68 -23.22
CA SER A 68 -11.41 13.85 -23.41
C SER A 68 -11.00 12.43 -23.80
N PRO A 69 -11.72 11.38 -23.39
CA PRO A 69 -11.42 10.02 -23.86
C PRO A 69 -11.49 9.85 -25.38
N SER A 70 -12.19 10.73 -26.08
CA SER A 70 -12.27 10.78 -27.56
C SER A 70 -11.24 11.72 -28.19
N ASP A 71 -10.34 12.31 -27.41
CA ASP A 71 -9.32 13.23 -27.92
C ASP A 71 -8.32 12.49 -28.81
N PRO A 72 -8.06 12.97 -30.05
CA PRO A 72 -7.13 12.33 -30.99
C PRO A 72 -5.72 12.12 -30.41
N SER A 73 -5.27 13.00 -29.54
CA SER A 73 -3.90 12.99 -28.98
C SER A 73 -3.65 11.85 -27.98
N ILE A 74 -4.71 11.23 -27.45
CA ILE A 74 -4.61 10.13 -26.49
C ILE A 74 -5.23 8.82 -27.00
N GLN A 75 -5.65 8.73 -28.27
CA GLN A 75 -6.27 7.51 -28.81
C GLN A 75 -5.27 6.35 -28.90
N SER A 76 -4.00 6.64 -29.20
CA SER A 76 -2.94 5.63 -29.19
C SER A 76 -2.27 5.58 -27.83
N PHE A 77 -1.81 4.39 -27.44
CA PHE A 77 -1.07 4.21 -26.22
C PHE A 77 0.28 4.96 -26.28
N GLU A 78 0.93 4.93 -27.45
CA GLU A 78 2.23 5.52 -27.69
C GLU A 78 2.19 7.04 -27.56
N ASP A 79 1.16 7.70 -28.09
CA ASP A 79 1.02 9.15 -28.02
C ASP A 79 0.64 9.60 -26.60
N ALA A 80 -0.26 8.86 -25.93
CA ALA A 80 -0.56 9.09 -24.52
C ALA A 80 0.69 8.94 -23.63
N GLN A 81 1.57 7.98 -23.94
CA GLN A 81 2.83 7.80 -23.22
C GLN A 81 3.82 8.95 -23.48
N LYS A 82 3.96 9.40 -24.74
CA LYS A 82 4.81 10.56 -25.08
C LYS A 82 4.36 11.85 -24.41
N LEU A 83 3.06 12.02 -24.21
CA LEU A 83 2.47 13.16 -23.50
C LEU A 83 2.69 13.10 -21.98
N ASN A 84 3.28 12.01 -21.45
CA ASN A 84 3.39 11.75 -20.02
C ASN A 84 2.04 11.82 -19.30
N LEU A 85 1.02 11.23 -19.93
CA LEU A 85 -0.35 11.26 -19.46
C LEU A 85 -0.49 10.52 -18.12
N LYS A 86 -1.22 11.14 -17.20
CA LYS A 86 -1.67 10.55 -15.95
C LYS A 86 -3.15 10.22 -16.01
N VAL A 87 -3.50 9.06 -15.46
CA VAL A 87 -4.88 8.60 -15.31
C VAL A 87 -5.31 8.80 -13.86
N PHE A 88 -6.48 9.40 -13.67
CA PHE A 88 -7.08 9.66 -12.38
C PHE A 88 -8.45 9.00 -12.30
N ALA A 89 -8.80 8.49 -11.12
CA ALA A 89 -10.17 8.13 -10.81
C ALA A 89 -10.92 9.39 -10.35
N LYS A 90 -12.16 9.60 -10.83
CA LYS A 90 -13.05 10.63 -10.29
C LYS A 90 -13.32 10.40 -8.80
N GLU A 91 -13.68 11.47 -8.10
CA GLU A 91 -13.81 11.46 -6.63
C GLU A 91 -14.71 10.33 -6.10
N HIS A 92 -15.91 10.18 -6.65
CA HIS A 92 -16.84 9.12 -6.24
C HIS A 92 -16.25 7.70 -6.40
N LEU A 93 -15.42 7.46 -7.43
CA LEU A 93 -14.78 6.15 -7.62
C LEU A 93 -13.69 5.93 -6.58
N ARG A 94 -12.92 6.97 -6.24
CA ARG A 94 -11.91 6.92 -5.16
C ARG A 94 -12.57 6.69 -3.80
N ASP A 95 -13.69 7.37 -3.54
CA ASP A 95 -14.45 7.20 -2.31
C ASP A 95 -14.96 5.76 -2.18
N ASN A 96 -15.59 5.22 -3.23
CA ASN A 96 -16.01 3.82 -3.26
C ASN A 96 -14.84 2.85 -3.03
N PHE A 97 -13.66 3.15 -3.56
CA PHE A 97 -12.47 2.31 -3.39
C PHE A 97 -12.02 2.22 -1.92
N VAL A 98 -12.16 3.31 -1.15
CA VAL A 98 -11.83 3.35 0.28
C VAL A 98 -13.01 2.97 1.20
N GLY A 99 -14.12 2.49 0.65
CA GLY A 99 -15.30 2.04 1.40
C GLY A 99 -16.31 3.13 1.72
N LEU A 100 -16.16 4.30 1.12
CA LEU A 100 -16.99 5.48 1.34
C LEU A 100 -18.17 5.55 0.35
N TYR A 101 -19.07 4.58 0.44
CA TYR A 101 -20.19 4.42 -0.51
C TYR A 101 -21.31 5.46 -0.37
N ASN A 102 -21.51 5.99 0.85
CA ASN A 102 -22.69 6.80 1.22
C ASN A 102 -22.33 8.16 1.85
N VAL A 103 -21.16 8.73 1.53
CA VAL A 103 -20.70 10.02 2.11
C VAL A 103 -21.68 11.17 1.84
N GLN A 104 -22.46 11.07 0.76
CA GLN A 104 -23.46 12.08 0.41
C GLN A 104 -24.76 11.97 1.21
N SER A 105 -25.07 10.82 1.82
CA SER A 105 -26.33 10.57 2.54
C SER A 105 -26.15 10.51 4.06
N ALA A 106 -24.95 10.21 4.55
CA ALA A 106 -24.59 10.31 5.95
C ALA A 106 -23.85 11.63 6.20
N ASN A 107 -24.40 12.53 7.02
CA ASN A 107 -23.76 13.75 7.54
C ASN A 107 -22.48 13.48 8.38
N ALA A 108 -21.81 12.35 8.20
CA ALA A 108 -20.48 12.09 8.73
C ALA A 108 -19.47 12.88 7.89
N ASN A 109 -19.26 14.14 8.24
CA ASN A 109 -18.15 14.95 7.74
C ASN A 109 -16.84 14.22 8.03
N MET A 110 -16.37 13.41 7.08
CA MET A 110 -15.08 12.73 7.16
C MET A 110 -14.01 13.80 7.26
N SER A 111 -13.28 13.81 8.37
CA SER A 111 -12.25 14.82 8.58
C SER A 111 -11.09 14.62 7.58
N SER A 112 -10.40 15.71 7.23
CA SER A 112 -9.21 15.64 6.36
C SER A 112 -8.16 14.62 6.84
N PRO A 113 -7.81 14.53 8.14
CA PRO A 113 -6.89 13.51 8.64
C PRO A 113 -7.39 12.07 8.43
N GLN A 114 -8.69 11.81 8.60
CA GLN A 114 -9.26 10.49 8.35
C GLN A 114 -9.22 10.13 6.86
N ARG A 115 -9.56 11.07 5.97
CA ARG A 115 -9.48 10.85 4.52
C ARG A 115 -8.05 10.56 4.08
N ARG A 116 -7.08 11.33 4.57
CA ARG A 116 -5.65 11.10 4.30
C ARG A 116 -5.18 9.74 4.80
N ALA A 117 -5.64 9.29 5.96
CA ALA A 117 -5.34 7.95 6.46
C ALA A 117 -5.88 6.85 5.54
N LEU A 118 -7.12 6.97 5.06
CA LEU A 118 -7.71 6.02 4.11
C LEU A 118 -6.98 5.99 2.77
N GLU A 119 -6.66 7.16 2.20
CA GLU A 119 -5.88 7.26 0.95
C GLU A 119 -4.48 6.65 1.11
N ARG A 120 -3.84 6.87 2.26
CA ARG A 120 -2.52 6.31 2.52
C ARG A 120 -2.56 4.78 2.70
N LEU A 121 -3.60 4.25 3.36
CA LEU A 121 -3.87 2.81 3.44
C LEU A 121 -4.24 2.22 2.07
N ALA A 122 -4.93 2.98 1.22
CA ALA A 122 -5.26 2.61 -0.15
C ALA A 122 -4.00 2.35 -0.98
N ILE A 123 -2.97 3.19 -0.83
CA ILE A 123 -1.66 3.00 -1.47
C ILE A 123 -0.95 1.76 -0.92
N ALA A 124 -1.02 1.51 0.40
CA ALA A 124 -0.33 0.41 1.04
C ALA A 124 -0.94 -0.97 0.77
N ARG A 125 -2.26 -1.03 0.52
CA ARG A 125 -2.99 -2.26 0.17
C ARG A 125 -2.66 -3.43 1.11
N THR A 126 -2.27 -4.58 0.55
CA THR A 126 -1.91 -5.81 1.24
C THR A 126 -0.64 -5.71 2.09
N ASN A 127 0.20 -4.69 1.86
CA ASN A 127 1.36 -4.45 2.71
C ASN A 127 0.92 -3.89 4.06
N GLY A 128 -0.07 -2.98 4.04
CA GLY A 128 -0.56 -2.30 5.24
C GLY A 128 0.44 -1.27 5.76
N ILE A 129 0.07 -0.59 6.84
CA ILE A 129 0.90 0.45 7.47
C ILE A 129 0.83 0.31 8.97
N THR A 130 1.97 0.42 9.65
CA THR A 130 1.98 0.43 11.12
C THR A 130 1.40 1.74 11.67
N GLN A 131 0.76 1.68 12.83
CA GLN A 131 0.24 2.89 13.49
C GLN A 131 1.34 3.95 13.69
N ASN A 132 2.57 3.52 14.01
CA ASN A 132 3.70 4.42 14.19
C ASN A 132 4.16 5.09 12.89
N GLN A 133 4.18 4.37 11.76
CA GLN A 133 4.49 4.98 10.46
C GLN A 133 3.47 6.03 10.08
N LEU A 134 2.17 5.71 10.23
CA LEU A 134 1.09 6.64 9.87
C LEU A 134 1.16 7.93 10.70
N GLY A 135 1.42 7.82 12.01
CA GLY A 135 1.60 8.97 12.89
C GLY A 135 2.79 9.85 12.50
N LYS A 136 3.94 9.22 12.21
CA LYS A 136 5.16 9.92 11.79
C LYS A 136 4.99 10.62 10.43
N GLU A 137 4.42 9.94 9.45
CA GLU A 137 4.21 10.49 8.10
C GLU A 137 3.30 11.72 8.10
N PHE A 138 2.30 11.76 8.99
CA PHE A 138 1.36 12.88 9.05
C PHE A 138 1.67 13.90 10.15
N GLY A 139 2.73 13.69 10.94
CA GLY A 139 3.05 14.55 12.08
C GLY A 139 1.93 14.61 13.13
N ILE A 140 1.17 13.53 13.30
CA ILE A 140 0.02 13.47 14.21
C ILE A 140 0.46 12.94 15.57
N GLU A 141 0.18 13.67 16.63
CA GLU A 141 0.38 13.20 18.00
C GLU A 141 -0.36 11.88 18.26
N GLY A 142 0.24 10.97 19.02
CA GLY A 142 -0.32 9.63 19.27
C GLY A 142 -1.75 9.66 19.81
N LYS A 143 -2.09 10.64 20.66
CA LYS A 143 -3.45 10.81 21.20
C LYS A 143 -4.49 11.08 20.11
N ASN A 144 -4.15 11.92 19.12
CA ASN A 144 -5.05 12.28 18.03
C ASN A 144 -5.17 11.14 17.02
N LEU A 145 -4.05 10.45 16.75
CA LEU A 145 -4.04 9.29 15.86
C LEU A 145 -4.94 8.17 16.39
N PHE A 146 -4.95 7.94 17.71
CA PHE A 146 -5.83 6.95 18.32
C PHE A 146 -7.30 7.21 17.98
N TYR A 147 -7.78 8.45 18.11
CA TYR A 147 -9.17 8.79 17.78
C TYR A 147 -9.49 8.65 16.30
N ILE A 148 -8.56 9.03 15.41
CA ILE A 148 -8.71 8.85 13.95
C ILE A 148 -8.90 7.37 13.63
N VAL A 149 -7.97 6.54 14.11
CA VAL A 149 -7.96 5.09 13.86
C VAL A 149 -9.20 4.43 14.48
N ARG A 150 -9.55 4.79 15.72
CA ARG A 150 -10.72 4.23 16.41
C ARG A 150 -12.02 4.57 15.67
N ASN A 151 -12.17 5.80 15.20
CA ASN A 151 -13.37 6.20 14.46
C ASN A 151 -13.48 5.47 13.11
N LEU A 152 -12.38 5.39 12.36
CA LEU A 152 -12.34 4.63 11.10
C LEU A 152 -12.63 3.13 11.30
N GLU A 153 -12.15 2.55 12.41
CA GLU A 153 -12.43 1.15 12.78
C GLU A 153 -13.90 0.96 13.17
N CYS A 154 -14.49 1.86 13.96
CA CYS A 154 -15.91 1.81 14.32
C CYS A 154 -16.83 1.93 13.09
N GLN A 155 -16.39 2.66 12.06
CA GLN A 155 -17.11 2.76 10.78
C GLN A 155 -16.90 1.54 9.87
N GLY A 156 -16.07 0.57 10.28
CA GLY A 156 -15.75 -0.63 9.47
C GLY A 156 -14.90 -0.35 8.24
N LEU A 157 -14.25 0.82 8.16
CA LEU A 157 -13.44 1.20 6.99
C LEU A 157 -12.03 0.59 7.04
N ILE A 158 -11.53 0.36 8.26
CA ILE A 158 -10.19 -0.21 8.48
C ILE A 158 -10.24 -1.37 9.46
N VAL A 159 -9.19 -2.20 9.42
CA VAL A 159 -8.94 -3.28 10.39
C VAL A 159 -7.55 -3.10 10.97
N ARG A 160 -7.43 -3.24 12.30
CA ARG A 160 -6.15 -3.36 13.00
C ARG A 160 -5.81 -4.82 13.23
N GLN A 161 -4.61 -5.21 12.84
CA GLN A 161 -4.07 -6.54 13.09
C GLN A 161 -2.81 -6.41 13.93
N SER A 162 -2.72 -7.19 15.00
CA SER A 162 -1.53 -7.20 15.85
C SER A 162 -0.34 -7.74 15.06
N ALA A 163 0.76 -7.00 15.09
CA ALA A 163 2.00 -7.33 14.43
C ALA A 163 3.16 -7.25 15.42
N VAL A 164 4.07 -8.21 15.33
CA VAL A 164 5.27 -8.28 16.15
C VAL A 164 6.44 -7.73 15.34
N VAL A 165 7.02 -6.61 15.80
CA VAL A 165 8.20 -6.02 15.18
C VAL A 165 9.45 -6.60 15.84
N ARG A 166 10.32 -7.21 15.04
CA ARG A 166 11.63 -7.71 15.46
C ARG A 166 12.71 -6.87 14.79
N THR A 167 13.57 -6.25 15.59
CA THR A 167 14.77 -5.56 15.07
C THR A 167 15.92 -6.55 15.01
N LYS A 168 16.42 -6.84 13.81
CA LYS A 168 17.65 -7.62 13.67
C LYS A 168 18.83 -6.69 13.85
N GLU A 169 19.54 -6.84 14.95
CA GLU A 169 20.86 -6.26 15.13
C GLU A 169 21.88 -7.12 14.37
N ALA A 170 22.77 -6.50 13.60
CA ALA A 170 23.88 -7.20 12.97
C ALA A 170 24.86 -7.65 14.05
N SER A 171 24.70 -8.88 14.54
CA SER A 171 25.70 -9.50 15.42
C SER A 171 26.68 -10.29 14.57
N ASN A 172 27.94 -9.87 14.60
CA ASN A 172 29.06 -10.77 14.35
C ASN A 172 29.07 -11.78 15.49
N GLU A 173 29.18 -13.07 15.18
CA GLU A 173 29.12 -14.24 16.09
C GLU A 173 27.72 -14.83 16.31
N GLY A 174 27.62 -16.13 16.02
CA GLY A 174 26.40 -16.91 15.79
C GLY A 174 25.52 -17.22 17.00
N ASP A 175 25.35 -16.28 17.92
CA ASP A 175 24.38 -16.38 19.01
C ASP A 175 23.15 -15.50 18.74
N LEU A 176 21.98 -16.14 18.70
CA LEU A 176 20.66 -15.51 18.60
C LEU A 176 20.34 -14.76 19.91
N LYS A 177 20.92 -13.57 20.11
CA LYS A 177 20.49 -12.68 21.19
C LYS A 177 19.04 -12.27 20.95
N ASN A 178 18.30 -12.13 22.06
CA ASN A 178 16.91 -11.67 22.09
C ASN A 178 16.80 -10.29 21.46
N SER A 179 16.52 -10.24 20.16
CA SER A 179 16.17 -9.00 19.46
C SER A 179 15.00 -8.32 20.19
N PRO A 180 15.05 -6.99 20.39
CA PRO A 180 13.93 -6.28 20.99
C PRO A 180 12.68 -6.51 20.13
N CYS A 181 11.63 -6.98 20.79
CA CYS A 181 10.38 -7.40 20.20
C CYS A 181 9.28 -6.44 20.66
N VAL A 182 8.75 -5.64 19.73
CA VAL A 182 7.70 -4.65 20.04
C VAL A 182 6.40 -5.07 19.37
N ILE A 183 5.32 -5.14 20.15
CA ILE A 183 3.98 -5.37 19.60
C ILE A 183 3.45 -4.03 19.09
N THR A 184 3.02 -4.01 17.83
CA THR A 184 2.34 -2.88 17.21
C THR A 184 1.08 -3.36 16.48
N ASN A 185 0.33 -2.41 15.91
CA ASN A 185 -0.77 -2.74 15.01
C ASN A 185 -0.39 -2.33 13.60
N ILE A 186 -0.58 -3.25 12.66
CA ILE A 186 -0.64 -2.95 11.24
C ILE A 186 -2.10 -2.69 10.86
N MET A 187 -2.31 -1.67 10.05
CA MET A 187 -3.63 -1.23 9.62
C MET A 187 -3.79 -1.49 8.14
N TYR A 188 -5.01 -1.89 7.78
CA TYR A 188 -5.44 -2.14 6.43
C TYR A 188 -6.78 -1.44 6.19
N LEU A 189 -7.07 -1.08 4.95
CA LEU A 189 -8.48 -0.96 4.55
C LEU A 189 -9.15 -2.32 4.75
N TYR A 190 -10.42 -2.32 5.13
CA TYR A 190 -11.16 -3.55 5.43
C TYR A 190 -10.99 -4.62 4.34
N ARG A 191 -11.06 -4.21 3.07
CA ARG A 191 -10.92 -5.09 1.90
C ARG A 191 -9.54 -5.75 1.72
N TYR A 192 -8.50 -5.26 2.40
CA TYR A 192 -7.13 -5.77 2.31
C TYR A 192 -6.66 -6.46 3.60
N ALA A 193 -7.52 -6.54 4.61
CA ALA A 193 -7.20 -7.22 5.86
C ALA A 193 -6.89 -8.70 5.61
N LYS A 194 -5.82 -9.21 6.23
CA LYS A 194 -5.44 -10.62 6.07
C LYS A 194 -6.36 -11.50 6.91
N GLN A 195 -6.84 -12.60 6.34
CA GLN A 195 -7.52 -13.62 7.14
C GLN A 195 -6.45 -14.44 7.86
N LEU A 196 -6.32 -14.25 9.17
CA LEU A 196 -5.33 -14.94 10.00
C LEU A 196 -6.01 -16.09 10.76
N GLY A 197 -5.39 -17.26 10.74
CA GLY A 197 -5.75 -18.35 11.65
C GLY A 197 -5.44 -18.00 13.11
N SER A 198 -6.01 -18.76 14.05
CA SER A 198 -5.89 -18.50 15.50
C SER A 198 -4.45 -18.44 16.02
N GLN A 199 -3.53 -19.14 15.35
CA GLN A 199 -2.10 -19.19 15.69
C GLN A 199 -1.19 -18.50 14.67
N GLN A 200 -1.78 -17.75 13.73
CA GLN A 200 -1.02 -16.96 12.77
C GLN A 200 -0.83 -15.54 13.30
N LYS A 201 0.41 -15.04 13.28
CA LYS A 201 0.71 -13.63 13.63
C LYS A 201 1.50 -12.97 12.53
N ILE A 202 1.32 -11.65 12.42
CA ILE A 202 2.10 -10.83 11.52
C ILE A 202 3.44 -10.52 12.21
N GLU A 203 4.56 -10.78 11.55
CA GLU A 203 5.89 -10.38 12.00
C GLU A 203 6.50 -9.37 11.01
N ILE A 204 7.05 -8.27 11.53
CA ILE A 204 7.74 -7.24 10.76
C ILE A 204 9.22 -7.32 11.15
N THR A 205 10.08 -7.64 10.19
CA THR A 205 11.53 -7.61 10.42
C THR A 205 12.05 -6.25 9.99
N LYS A 206 12.73 -5.55 10.90
CA LYS A 206 13.43 -4.31 10.60
C LYS A 206 14.93 -4.58 10.59
N GLU A 207 15.56 -4.28 9.46
CA GLU A 207 17.02 -4.23 9.36
C GLU A 207 17.44 -2.77 9.56
N GLU A 208 18.16 -2.50 10.66
CA GLU A 208 18.80 -1.21 10.85
C GLU A 208 20.06 -1.15 9.97
N GLN A 209 19.96 -0.51 8.82
CA GLN A 209 21.16 -0.11 8.09
C GLN A 209 21.75 1.11 8.79
N THR A 210 22.85 0.91 9.48
CA THR A 210 23.76 1.96 9.94
C THR A 210 24.30 2.65 8.68
N ILE A 211 23.70 3.76 8.28
CA ILE A 211 24.34 4.65 7.31
C ILE A 211 25.42 5.38 8.10
N GLU A 212 26.67 4.90 7.99
CA GLU A 212 27.83 5.69 8.37
C GLU A 212 27.82 6.96 7.52
N SER A 213 27.64 8.10 8.20
CA SER A 213 27.68 9.43 7.62
C SER A 213 29.06 9.68 7.02
N ILE A 214 29.20 9.60 5.70
CA ILE A 214 30.40 10.06 4.98
C ILE A 214 30.02 11.30 4.17
N GLY A 215 30.57 12.44 4.61
CA GLY A 215 30.96 13.55 3.73
C GLY A 215 29.97 14.70 3.54
N ASN A 216 30.25 15.83 4.18
CA ASN A 216 29.76 17.16 3.82
C ASN A 216 30.24 17.56 2.41
N ALA A 217 29.38 18.22 1.61
CA ALA A 217 29.66 19.49 0.92
C ALA A 217 28.51 19.92 -0.03
N ASP A 218 27.99 21.13 0.25
CA ASP A 218 27.52 22.21 -0.63
C ASP A 218 26.20 22.17 -1.44
N GLU A 219 25.26 22.94 -0.87
CA GLU A 219 24.32 23.96 -1.39
C GLU A 219 23.80 24.02 -2.84
N ASN A 220 22.48 24.37 -2.87
CA ASN A 220 21.63 24.98 -3.90
C ASN A 220 21.01 24.09 -5.00
N ASP A 221 19.70 23.81 -4.88
CA ASP A 221 18.69 24.57 -5.62
C ASP A 221 17.24 24.21 -5.20
N THR A 222 16.37 25.21 -5.31
CA THR A 222 14.99 25.31 -4.85
C THR A 222 13.97 24.55 -5.70
N SER A 223 12.87 24.17 -5.03
CA SER A 223 11.51 23.92 -5.58
C SER A 223 11.16 22.51 -6.07
N GLY A 224 10.25 21.87 -5.32
CA GLY A 224 9.51 20.69 -5.75
C GLY A 224 9.35 19.67 -4.62
N GLY A 225 8.35 19.87 -3.75
CA GLY A 225 8.07 19.02 -2.60
C GLY A 225 7.81 17.55 -2.96
N GLY A 226 8.87 16.76 -3.06
CA GLY A 226 8.84 15.30 -3.07
C GLY A 226 9.32 14.82 -1.70
N PHE A 227 8.39 14.43 -0.83
CA PHE A 227 8.73 13.69 0.38
C PHE A 227 9.25 12.30 -0.03
N TYR A 228 10.56 12.21 -0.30
CA TYR A 228 11.27 10.94 -0.34
C TYR A 228 11.36 10.39 1.08
N GLY A 229 10.32 9.66 1.49
CA GLY A 229 10.34 8.87 2.71
C GLY A 229 11.49 7.86 2.63
N LYS A 230 12.43 7.95 3.56
CA LYS A 230 13.51 7.00 3.81
C LYS A 230 12.96 5.57 3.75
N CYS A 231 13.27 4.83 2.68
CA CYS A 231 12.80 3.46 2.48
C CYS A 231 13.57 2.52 3.40
N VAL A 232 13.12 2.38 4.64
CA VAL A 232 13.51 1.24 5.49
C VAL A 232 12.86 0.02 4.86
N LYS A 233 13.65 -0.97 4.44
CA LYS A 233 13.12 -2.27 4.00
C LYS A 233 12.55 -2.97 5.23
N GLU A 234 11.23 -2.93 5.36
CA GLU A 234 10.49 -3.67 6.39
C GLU A 234 9.81 -4.86 5.74
N ASP A 235 10.26 -6.07 6.04
CA ASP A 235 9.64 -7.26 5.48
C ASP A 235 8.51 -7.76 6.40
N VAL A 236 7.28 -7.71 5.88
CA VAL A 236 6.06 -8.12 6.59
C VAL A 236 5.71 -9.57 6.24
N HIS A 237 5.81 -10.46 7.22
CA HIS A 237 5.54 -11.90 7.06
C HIS A 237 4.36 -12.34 7.93
N VAL A 238 3.66 -13.40 7.52
CA VAL A 238 2.72 -14.12 8.39
C VAL A 238 3.40 -15.40 8.86
N ARG A 239 3.54 -15.58 10.18
CA ARG A 239 4.11 -16.79 10.79
C ARG A 239 3.00 -17.62 11.41
N ASP A 240 3.04 -18.92 11.14
CA ASP A 240 2.21 -19.92 11.80
C ASP A 240 3.00 -20.60 12.92
N TYR A 241 2.50 -20.51 14.15
CA TYR A 241 3.16 -21.11 15.31
C TYR A 241 2.65 -22.51 15.65
N VAL A 242 1.65 -23.05 14.95
CA VAL A 242 1.18 -24.44 15.18
C VAL A 242 2.34 -25.46 15.13
N PRO A 243 3.25 -25.43 14.14
CA PRO A 243 4.35 -26.39 14.09
C PRO A 243 5.32 -26.27 15.27
N ALA A 244 5.62 -25.03 15.68
CA ALA A 244 6.51 -24.76 16.80
C ALA A 244 5.90 -25.18 18.13
N MET A 245 4.60 -24.90 18.34
CA MET A 245 3.85 -25.35 19.52
C MET A 245 3.82 -26.87 19.60
N LYS A 246 3.55 -27.55 18.47
CA LYS A 246 3.57 -29.01 18.41
C LYS A 246 4.94 -29.57 18.82
N ALA A 247 6.03 -29.01 18.28
CA ALA A 247 7.37 -29.44 18.64
C ALA A 247 7.70 -29.25 20.13
N VAL A 248 7.10 -28.26 20.81
CA VAL A 248 7.23 -28.10 22.27
C VAL A 248 6.41 -29.17 23.00
N CYS A 249 5.17 -29.41 22.59
CA CYS A 249 4.32 -30.46 23.17
C CYS A 249 4.98 -31.85 23.04
N ASP A 250 5.47 -32.20 21.85
CA ASP A 250 6.15 -33.47 21.57
C ASP A 250 7.38 -33.65 22.49
N LYS A 251 8.12 -32.57 22.78
CA LYS A 251 9.26 -32.58 23.71
C LYS A 251 8.83 -32.75 25.17
N LEU A 252 7.72 -32.15 25.57
CA LEU A 252 7.20 -32.26 26.94
C LEU A 252 6.67 -33.68 27.20
N GLU A 253 6.01 -34.29 26.22
CA GLU A 253 5.53 -35.67 26.30
C GLU A 253 6.70 -36.66 26.42
N ALA A 254 7.72 -36.53 25.57
CA ALA A 254 8.93 -37.36 25.63
C ALA A 254 9.74 -37.19 26.94
N ALA A 255 9.56 -36.07 27.65
CA ALA A 255 10.19 -35.84 28.95
C ALA A 255 9.35 -36.36 30.13
N ALA A 256 8.04 -36.54 29.95
CA ALA A 256 7.13 -37.08 30.96
C ALA A 256 7.13 -38.62 31.01
N ASP A 257 7.53 -39.28 29.90
CA ASP A 257 7.68 -40.74 29.81
C ASP A 257 9.04 -41.27 30.33
N LYS A 258 9.80 -40.43 31.06
CA LYS A 258 11.04 -40.79 31.76
C LYS A 258 10.89 -40.58 33.26
#